data_AF-A0A974VSP5-F1
#
_entry.id   AF-A0A974VSP5-F1
#
_cell.length_a   1.000
_cell.length_b   1.000
_cell.length_c   1.000
_cell.angle_alpha   90.00
_cell.angle_beta   90.00
_cell.angle_gamma   90.00
#
_symmetry.space_group_name_H-M   'P 1'
#
loop_
_entity.id
_entity.type
_entity.pdbx_description
1 polymer ?
#
loop_
_entity_poly.entity_id
_entity_poly.type
_entity_poly.pdbx_seq_one_letter_code
_entity_poly.pdbx_strand_id
1 'polypeptide(L)' 'MTSESKVLMDKVLEHKTEPQAVFDHYDAHDLRVFGSVARGDAGSESDIDFMV' A
#
# COMPACT_ATOMS: atom_id res chain seq x y z
N MET A 1 -2.57 -13.18 -8.91
CA MET A 1 -1.73 -12.23 -8.16
C MET A 1 -0.33 -12.25 -8.75
N THR A 2 0.17 -11.10 -9.21
CA THR A 2 1.52 -10.94 -9.76
C THR A 2 2.59 -10.99 -8.67
N SER A 3 3.85 -11.27 -9.06
CA SER A 3 5.00 -11.19 -8.15
C SER A 3 5.15 -9.79 -7.56
N GLU A 4 4.93 -8.77 -8.37
CA GLU A 4 5.04 -7.36 -8.08
C GLU A 4 4.01 -6.96 -7.02
N SER A 5 2.76 -7.40 -7.16
CA SER A 5 1.72 -7.16 -6.14
C SER A 5 2.11 -7.72 -4.78
N LYS A 6 2.71 -8.91 -4.77
CA LYS A 6 3.17 -9.54 -3.52
C LYS A 6 4.32 -8.77 -2.90
N VAL A 7 5.33 -8.40 -3.69
CA VAL A 7 6.49 -7.63 -3.22
C VAL A 7 6.06 -6.28 -2.67
N LEU A 8 5.17 -5.57 -3.37
CA LEU A 8 4.65 -4.29 -2.91
C LEU A 8 3.86 -4.44 -1.60
N MET A 9 2.96 -5.43 -1.50
CA MET A 9 2.22 -5.68 -0.26
C MET A 9 3.16 -6.04 0.91
N ASP A 10 4.15 -6.91 0.68
CA ASP A 10 5.13 -7.28 1.70
C ASP A 10 5.91 -6.05 2.18
N LYS A 11 6.27 -5.13 1.28
CA LYS A 11 6.93 -3.85 1.62
C LYS A 11 6.03 -2.92 2.44
N VAL A 12 4.74 -2.85 2.12
CA VAL A 12 3.79 -2.06 2.93
C VAL A 12 3.68 -2.60 4.34
N LEU A 13 3.65 -3.92 4.49
CA LEU A 13 3.56 -4.57 5.80
C LEU A 13 4.86 -4.37 6.59
N GLU A 14 6.02 -4.51 5.94
CA GLU A 14 7.35 -4.28 6.53
C GLU A 14 7.50 -2.84 7.04
N HIS A 15 7.03 -1.86 6.27
CA HIS A 15 7.18 -0.43 6.56
C HIS A 15 5.91 0.21 7.11
N LYS A 16 4.92 -0.57 7.61
CA LYS A 16 3.57 -0.07 7.97
C LYS A 16 3.57 1.19 8.82
N THR A 17 4.52 1.31 9.75
CA THR A 17 4.61 2.46 10.66
C THR A 17 4.97 3.78 9.95
N GLU A 18 5.69 3.72 8.83
CA GLU A 18 6.14 4.92 8.10
C GLU A 18 4.98 5.63 7.39
N PRO A 19 4.15 4.97 6.55
CA PRO A 19 2.94 5.60 6.02
C PRO A 19 2.00 6.02 7.14
N GLN A 20 1.79 5.18 8.16
CA GLN A 20 0.89 5.51 9.27
C GLN A 20 1.29 6.83 9.94
N ALA A 21 2.57 7.07 10.20
CA ALA A 21 3.03 8.34 10.77
C ALA A 21 2.74 9.55 9.88
N VAL A 22 2.81 9.39 8.54
CA VAL A 22 2.42 10.45 7.59
C VAL A 22 0.92 10.71 7.66
N PHE A 23 0.08 9.67 7.65
CA PHE A 23 -1.37 9.83 7.72
C PHE A 23 -1.84 10.39 9.08
N ASP A 24 -1.23 9.96 10.18
CA ASP A 24 -1.51 10.48 11.53
C ASP A 24 -1.26 12.00 11.62
N HIS A 25 -0.24 12.51 10.93
CA HIS A 25 0.04 13.96 10.87
C HIS A 25 -1.14 14.75 10.27
N TYR A 26 -1.92 14.12 9.39
CA TYR A 26 -3.08 14.70 8.73
C TYR A 26 -4.42 14.25 9.33
N ASP A 27 -4.42 13.60 10.50
CA ASP A 27 -5.62 13.02 11.14
C ASP A 27 -6.37 12.02 10.23
N ALA A 28 -5.63 11.38 9.32
CA ALA A 28 -6.14 10.34 8.43
C ALA A 28 -5.93 8.96 9.08
N HIS A 29 -7.02 8.22 9.27
CA HIS A 29 -7.04 6.95 10.02
C HIS A 29 -7.52 5.80 9.12
N ASP A 30 -7.44 4.56 9.62
CA ASP A 30 -7.93 3.36 8.90
C ASP A 30 -7.29 3.14 7.51
N LEU A 31 -5.96 3.24 7.47
CA LEU A 31 -5.16 3.04 6.26
C LEU A 31 -5.38 1.66 5.63
N ARG A 32 -5.88 1.66 4.40
CA ARG A 32 -6.12 0.45 3.60
C ARG A 32 -5.47 0.56 2.23
N VAL A 33 -4.88 -0.54 1.76
CA VAL A 33 -4.40 -0.67 0.38
C VAL A 33 -5.60 -0.99 -0.51
N PHE A 34 -5.74 -0.26 -1.62
CA PHE A 34 -6.72 -0.57 -2.66
C PHE A 34 -6.03 -0.62 -4.04
N GLY A 35 -6.81 -0.63 -5.11
CA GLY A 35 -6.25 -0.55 -6.45
C GLY A 35 -5.54 -1.83 -6.91
N SER A 36 -4.50 -1.66 -7.71
CA SER A 36 -3.88 -2.76 -8.47
C SER A 36 -3.22 -3.80 -7.58
N VAL A 37 -2.50 -3.34 -6.55
CA VAL A 37 -1.86 -4.18 -5.54
C VAL A 37 -2.89 -5.04 -4.80
N ALA A 38 -4.02 -4.45 -4.39
CA ALA A 38 -5.08 -5.17 -3.69
C ALA A 38 -5.79 -6.22 -4.57
N ARG A 39 -5.91 -5.97 -5.88
CA ARG A 39 -6.45 -6.95 -6.85
C ARG A 39 -5.43 -8.01 -7.28
N GLY A 40 -4.14 -7.76 -7.02
CA GLY A 40 -3.07 -8.64 -7.43
C GLY A 40 -2.70 -8.52 -8.92
N ASP A 41 -2.92 -7.36 -9.54
CA ASP A 41 -2.66 -7.08 -10.96
C ASP A 41 -1.57 -6.00 -11.19
N ALA A 42 -0.83 -5.61 -10.16
CA ALA A 42 0.27 -4.65 -10.26
C ALA A 42 1.42 -5.16 -11.16
N GLY A 43 2.03 -4.27 -11.94
CA GLY A 43 3.23 -4.51 -12.76
C GLY A 43 4.43 -3.69 -12.31
N SER A 44 5.53 -3.72 -13.08
CA SER A 44 6.79 -3.04 -12.72
C SER A 44 6.66 -1.51 -12.59
N GLU A 45 5.73 -0.93 -13.35
CA GLU A 45 5.47 0.51 -13.36
C GLU A 45 4.28 0.90 -12.47
N SER A 46 3.71 -0.05 -11.73
CA SER A 46 2.58 0.24 -10.84
C SER A 46 3.06 0.95 -9.57
N ASP A 47 2.29 1.95 -9.18
CA ASP A 47 2.36 2.58 -7.88
C ASP A 47 1.54 1.81 -6.84
N ILE A 48 1.38 2.42 -5.66
CA ILE A 48 0.55 1.90 -4.59
C ILE A 48 -0.52 2.91 -4.19
N ASP A 49 -1.76 2.43 -4.14
CA ASP A 49 -2.93 3.21 -3.78
C ASP A 49 -3.34 2.97 -2.32
N PHE A 50 -3.52 4.07 -1.57
CA PHE A 50 -3.99 4.05 -0.18
C PHE A 50 -5.31 4.80 -0.03
N MET A 51 -6.25 4.20 0.70
CA MET A 51 -7.53 4.80 1.09
C MET A 51 -7.55 4.99 2.61
N VAL A 52 -8.01 6.17 3.04
CA VAL A 52 -8.12 6.65 4.42
C VAL A 52 -9.42 7.42 4.59
#